data_AF-A0A958P6B8-F1
#
_entry.id   AF-A0A958P6B8-F1
#
_cell.length_a   1.000
_cell.length_b   1.000
_cell.length_c   1.000
_cell.angle_alpha   90.00
_cell.angle_beta   90.00
_cell.angle_gamma   90.00
#
_symmetry.space_group_name_H-M   'P 1'
#
loop_
_entity.id
_entity.type
_entity.pdbx_description
1 polymer ?
#
loop_
_entity_poly.entity_id
_entity_poly.type
_entity_poly.pdbx_seq_one_letter_code
_entity_poly.pdbx_strand_id
1 'polypeptide(L)'
;MDQNILISTSYRFQPLPEDQLESLRFHIEQKGLELNIKGLFLLSTEGFNSTWAGLESNNLEFKAFLQKTLSGEPLVFLDSWYNKEPFRILRVKIRKEIVTLGRPDLVPWELELKKEESHLNPEEWQDWLKNKKVHLIDTRNDYEVEIGTFKQALNLNIKDFQEFPEKV
;
A
#
# COMPACT_ATOMS: atom_id res chain seq x y z
N MET A 1 -3.72 5.59 30.31
CA MET A 1 -3.22 4.36 29.65
C MET A 1 -3.08 4.72 28.20
N ASP A 2 -1.87 4.64 27.65
CA ASP A 2 -1.68 4.87 26.22
C ASP A 2 -2.46 3.78 25.48
N GLN A 3 -3.48 4.20 24.72
CA GLN A 3 -4.33 3.27 24.01
C GLN A 3 -3.55 2.79 22.79
N ASN A 4 -3.21 1.51 22.74
CA ASN A 4 -2.56 0.92 21.58
C ASN A 4 -3.51 1.01 20.37
N ILE A 5 -3.07 1.72 19.34
CA ILE A 5 -3.78 1.89 18.08
C ILE A 5 -3.24 0.86 17.10
N LEU A 6 -4.15 0.12 16.47
CA LEU A 6 -3.83 -0.79 15.39
C LEU A 6 -3.74 0.00 14.08
N ILE A 7 -2.60 -0.11 13.40
CA ILE A 7 -2.37 0.44 12.07
C ILE A 7 -2.38 -0.74 11.10
N SER A 8 -3.18 -0.62 10.04
CA SER A 8 -3.28 -1.62 8.99
C SER A 8 -2.95 -0.97 7.65
N THR A 9 -2.20 -1.67 6.80
CA THR A 9 -2.00 -1.30 5.41
C THR A 9 -2.43 -2.43 4.48
N SER A 10 -2.97 -2.06 3.32
CA SER A 10 -3.40 -3.00 2.29
C SER A 10 -3.42 -2.31 0.93
N TYR A 11 -2.98 -3.01 -0.10
CA TYR A 11 -3.10 -2.59 -1.48
C TYR A 11 -3.45 -3.80 -2.34
N ARG A 12 -4.04 -3.55 -3.50
CA ARG A 12 -4.23 -4.56 -4.55
C ARG A 12 -4.40 -3.87 -5.89
N PHE A 13 -3.70 -4.38 -6.89
CA PHE A 13 -3.97 -4.02 -8.27
C PHE A 13 -5.11 -4.90 -8.76
N GLN A 14 -6.24 -4.29 -9.08
CA GLN A 14 -7.38 -4.98 -9.66
C GLN A 14 -8.22 -3.98 -10.43
N PRO A 15 -8.79 -4.36 -11.58
CA PRO A 15 -9.65 -3.45 -12.31
C PRO A 15 -10.87 -3.07 -11.46
N LEU A 16 -11.04 -1.77 -11.23
CA LEU A 16 -12.24 -1.19 -10.62
C LEU A 16 -12.99 -0.37 -11.66
N PRO A 17 -14.30 -0.61 -11.88
CA PRO A 17 -15.08 0.18 -12.83
C PRO A 17 -15.11 1.66 -12.45
N GLU A 18 -14.82 2.54 -13.41
CA GLU A 18 -14.74 4.00 -13.18
C GLU A 18 -16.05 4.57 -12.62
N ASP A 19 -17.19 4.07 -13.11
CA ASP A 19 -18.54 4.45 -12.67
C ASP A 19 -18.87 4.01 -11.23
N GLN A 20 -18.09 3.09 -10.65
CA GLN A 20 -18.26 2.62 -9.27
C GLN A 20 -17.36 3.35 -8.27
N LEU A 21 -16.30 4.04 -8.71
CA LEU A 21 -15.30 4.63 -7.81
C LEU A 21 -15.89 5.64 -6.82
N GLU A 22 -16.83 6.47 -7.26
CA GLU A 22 -17.48 7.46 -6.38
C GLU A 22 -18.38 6.78 -5.33
N SER A 23 -19.09 5.72 -5.71
CA SER A 23 -19.90 4.92 -4.78
C SER A 23 -19.02 4.21 -3.75
N LEU A 24 -17.91 3.61 -4.19
CA LEU A 24 -16.92 2.99 -3.30
C LEU A 24 -16.32 4.01 -2.34
N ARG A 25 -15.92 5.18 -2.84
CA ARG A 25 -15.41 6.28 -2.03
C ARG A 25 -16.39 6.65 -0.92
N PHE A 26 -17.65 6.87 -1.27
CA PHE A 26 -18.70 7.23 -0.32
C PHE A 26 -18.87 6.15 0.76
N HIS A 27 -19.02 4.88 0.38
CA HIS A 27 -19.21 3.80 1.34
C HIS A 27 -18.02 3.63 2.30
N ILE A 28 -16.78 3.74 1.80
CA ILE A 28 -15.57 3.65 2.61
C ILE A 28 -15.48 4.84 3.58
N GLU A 29 -15.78 6.06 3.12
CA GLU A 29 -15.82 7.25 3.98
C GLU A 29 -16.86 7.12 5.09
N GLN A 30 -18.07 6.67 4.77
CA GLN A 30 -19.15 6.49 5.76
C GLN A 30 -18.78 5.43 6.80
N LYS A 31 -18.31 4.26 6.36
CA LYS A 31 -17.95 3.20 7.30
C LYS A 31 -16.74 3.58 8.16
N GLY A 32 -15.78 4.29 7.57
CA GLY A 32 -14.63 4.81 8.31
C GLY A 32 -15.04 5.84 9.36
N LEU A 33 -15.98 6.73 9.05
CA LEU A 33 -16.53 7.70 10.00
C LEU A 33 -17.27 7.01 11.16
N GLU A 34 -18.15 6.05 10.84
CA GLU A 34 -18.89 5.25 11.82
C GLU A 34 -17.95 4.56 12.83
N LEU A 35 -16.84 4.01 12.33
CA LEU A 35 -15.86 3.27 13.11
C LEU A 35 -14.71 4.13 13.66
N ASN A 36 -14.76 5.46 13.51
CA ASN A 36 -13.67 6.36 13.92
C ASN A 36 -12.29 5.92 13.37
N ILE A 37 -12.26 5.44 12.13
CA ILE A 37 -11.02 5.12 11.40
C ILE A 37 -10.40 6.41 10.86
N LYS A 38 -9.08 6.50 10.90
CA LYS A 38 -8.29 7.62 10.38
C LYS A 38 -7.20 7.09 9.47
N GLY A 39 -6.88 7.78 8.38
CA GLY A 39 -5.94 7.25 7.40
C GLY A 39 -6.06 7.86 6.01
N LEU A 40 -5.42 7.21 5.06
CA LEU A 40 -5.50 7.53 3.63
C LEU A 40 -5.89 6.27 2.87
N PHE A 41 -6.90 6.40 2.02
CA PHE A 41 -7.34 5.37 1.10
C PHE A 41 -7.33 5.95 -0.31
N LEU A 42 -6.56 5.36 -1.21
CA LEU A 42 -6.47 5.73 -2.62
C LEU A 42 -7.27 4.72 -3.43
N LEU A 43 -8.14 5.22 -4.30
CA LEU A 43 -8.88 4.45 -5.29
C LEU A 43 -8.45 4.88 -6.68
N SER A 44 -8.34 3.94 -7.59
CA SER A 44 -8.17 4.17 -9.02
C SER A 44 -8.88 3.06 -9.80
N THR A 45 -9.05 3.24 -11.10
CA THR A 45 -9.45 2.16 -12.01
C THR A 45 -8.48 0.97 -11.98
N GLU A 46 -7.24 1.18 -11.53
CA GLU A 46 -6.24 0.11 -11.37
C GLU A 46 -6.26 -0.62 -10.02
N GLY A 47 -7.10 -0.19 -9.07
CA GLY A 47 -7.25 -0.84 -7.77
C GLY A 47 -7.25 0.14 -6.60
N PHE A 48 -6.65 -0.27 -5.48
CA PHE A 48 -6.56 0.56 -4.28
C PHE A 48 -5.24 0.40 -3.52
N ASN A 49 -4.86 1.45 -2.79
CA ASN A 49 -3.76 1.45 -1.81
C ASN A 49 -4.21 2.22 -0.57
N SER A 50 -4.00 1.66 0.60
CA SER A 50 -4.54 2.23 1.82
C SER A 50 -3.68 1.96 3.05
N THR A 51 -3.66 2.94 3.95
CA THR A 51 -3.15 2.81 5.31
C THR A 51 -4.09 3.52 6.25
N TRP A 52 -4.52 2.85 7.31
CA TRP A 52 -5.44 3.40 8.29
C TRP A 52 -5.12 2.93 9.69
N ALA A 53 -5.68 3.64 10.66
CA ALA A 53 -5.47 3.41 12.07
C ALA A 53 -6.79 3.59 12.84
N GLY A 54 -6.91 2.85 13.94
CA GLY A 54 -8.06 2.90 14.84
C GLY A 54 -7.92 1.87 15.95
N LEU A 55 -8.91 1.81 16.84
CA LEU A 55 -8.99 0.74 17.84
C LEU A 55 -9.04 -0.61 17.14
N GLU A 56 -8.51 -1.65 17.79
CA GLU A 56 -8.46 -3.01 17.23
C GLU A 56 -9.83 -3.50 16.75
N SER A 57 -10.86 -3.40 17.60
CA SER A 57 -12.23 -3.79 17.26
C SER A 57 -12.74 -3.09 16.01
N ASN A 58 -12.50 -1.79 15.91
CA ASN A 58 -12.95 -0.95 14.80
C ASN A 58 -12.16 -1.30 13.53
N ASN A 59 -10.87 -1.59 13.66
CA ASN A 59 -10.03 -2.04 12.56
C ASN A 59 -10.50 -3.38 12.00
N LEU A 60 -10.78 -4.36 12.87
CA LEU A 60 -11.27 -5.68 12.47
C LEU A 60 -12.61 -5.58 11.75
N GLU A 61 -13.52 -4.73 12.24
CA GLU A 61 -14.79 -4.48 11.57
C GLU A 61 -14.61 -3.78 10.22
N PHE A 62 -13.71 -2.79 10.14
CA PHE A 62 -13.41 -2.10 8.90
C PHE A 62 -12.76 -3.04 7.86
N LYS A 63 -11.87 -3.94 8.28
CA LYS A 63 -11.30 -4.99 7.42
C LYS A 63 -12.37 -5.93 6.87
N ALA A 64 -13.29 -6.38 7.72
CA ALA A 64 -14.38 -7.24 7.31
C ALA A 64 -15.33 -6.53 6.34
N PHE A 65 -15.57 -5.22 6.53
CA PHE A 65 -16.28 -4.39 5.57
C PHE A 65 -15.53 -4.32 4.23
N LEU A 66 -14.25 -3.95 4.23
CA LEU A 66 -13.44 -3.85 3.01
C LEU A 66 -13.41 -5.18 2.24
N GLN A 67 -13.28 -6.32 2.94
CA GLN A 67 -13.29 -7.65 2.33
C GLN A 67 -14.61 -7.96 1.60
N LYS A 68 -15.74 -7.44 2.09
CA LYS A 68 -17.06 -7.62 1.47
C LYS A 68 -17.30 -6.60 0.35
N THR A 69 -16.82 -5.37 0.52
CA THR A 69 -17.04 -4.26 -0.41
C THR A 69 -16.12 -4.36 -1.63
N LEU A 70 -14.89 -4.83 -1.44
CA LEU A 70 -13.91 -5.01 -2.51
C LEU A 70 -13.92 -6.48 -2.96
N SER A 71 -14.64 -6.74 -4.05
CA SER A 71 -14.68 -8.04 -4.72
C SER A 71 -13.27 -8.57 -5.05
N GLY A 72 -13.15 -9.89 -5.15
CA GLY A 72 -11.92 -10.59 -5.53
C GLY A 72 -11.42 -11.52 -4.42
N GLU A 73 -10.14 -11.89 -4.52
CA GLU A 73 -9.44 -12.73 -3.55
C GLU A 73 -9.43 -12.13 -2.12
N PRO A 74 -9.11 -12.93 -1.09
CA PRO A 74 -8.89 -12.42 0.25
C PRO A 74 -7.87 -11.27 0.27
N LEU A 75 -8.22 -10.20 0.98
CA LEU A 75 -7.33 -9.07 1.20
C LEU A 75 -6.21 -9.44 2.17
N VAL A 76 -4.99 -9.07 1.82
CA VAL A 76 -3.86 -9.12 2.74
C VAL A 76 -3.80 -7.82 3.52
N PHE A 77 -3.74 -7.93 4.84
CA PHE A 77 -3.57 -6.80 5.75
C PHE A 77 -2.24 -6.95 6.48
N LEU A 78 -1.38 -5.93 6.38
CA LEU A 78 -0.13 -5.87 7.14
C LEU A 78 -0.37 -4.94 8.35
N ASP A 79 -0.22 -5.53 9.53
CA ASP A 79 -0.60 -4.91 10.80
C ASP A 79 0.60 -4.50 11.63
N SER A 80 0.49 -3.35 12.28
CA SER A 80 1.45 -2.85 13.24
C SER A 80 0.76 -2.06 14.37
N TRP A 81 1.44 -1.90 15.49
CA TRP A 81 0.89 -1.23 16.66
C TRP A 81 1.67 0.03 17.00
N TYR A 82 0.95 1.07 17.40
CA TYR A 82 1.57 2.31 17.87
C TYR A 82 0.78 2.90 19.04
N ASN A 83 1.46 3.66 19.91
CA ASN A 83 0.87 4.21 21.14
C ASN A 83 0.25 5.61 20.95
N LYS A 84 0.24 6.14 19.72
CA LYS A 84 -0.36 7.42 19.36
C LYS A 84 -1.12 7.29 18.05
N GLU A 85 -2.11 8.16 17.83
CA GLU A 85 -2.78 8.22 16.53
C GLU A 85 -1.85 8.83 15.47
N PRO A 86 -1.52 8.11 14.38
CA PRO A 86 -0.63 8.63 13.33
C PRO A 86 -1.37 9.54 12.33
N PHE A 87 -2.70 9.45 12.26
CA PHE A 87 -3.54 10.17 11.30
C PHE A 87 -4.56 11.04 12.03
N ARG A 88 -4.91 12.19 11.43
CA ARG A 88 -5.92 13.11 11.99
C ARG A 88 -7.35 12.77 11.57
N ILE A 89 -7.54 12.36 10.32
CA ILE A 89 -8.83 12.06 9.69
C ILE A 89 -8.66 10.95 8.67
N LEU A 90 -9.75 10.27 8.31
CA LEU A 90 -9.79 9.47 7.09
C LEU A 90 -9.95 10.37 5.87
N ARG A 91 -9.15 10.13 4.83
CA ARG A 91 -9.35 10.69 3.50
C ARG A 91 -9.43 9.55 2.50
N VAL A 92 -10.50 9.50 1.72
CA VAL A 92 -10.60 8.60 0.58
C VAL A 92 -10.49 9.45 -0.70
N LYS A 93 -9.53 9.11 -1.56
CA LYS A 93 -9.19 9.92 -2.73
C LYS A 93 -9.19 9.06 -3.97
N ILE A 94 -9.88 9.51 -5.00
CA ILE A 94 -9.76 8.95 -6.34
C ILE A 94 -8.54 9.58 -7.02
N ARG A 95 -7.70 8.74 -7.63
CA ARG A 95 -6.46 9.10 -8.32
C ARG A 95 -6.36 8.32 -9.62
N LYS A 96 -5.50 8.79 -10.53
CA LYS A 96 -5.17 8.05 -11.76
C LYS A 96 -4.38 6.78 -11.46
N GLU A 97 -3.47 6.86 -10.50
CA GLU A 97 -2.64 5.75 -10.06
C GLU A 97 -2.71 5.65 -8.53
N ILE A 98 -2.72 4.44 -7.98
CA ILE A 98 -2.63 4.16 -6.54
C ILE A 98 -1.20 4.26 -6.02
N VAL A 99 -0.23 4.20 -6.94
CA VAL A 99 1.18 4.55 -6.74
C VAL A 99 1.69 5.16 -8.04
N THR A 100 2.07 6.42 -8.02
CA THR A 100 2.30 7.16 -9.28
C THR A 100 3.69 6.89 -9.85
N LEU A 101 3.75 6.05 -10.87
CA LEU A 101 4.94 5.77 -11.66
C LEU A 101 5.01 6.65 -12.93
N GLY A 102 3.86 7.16 -13.40
CA GLY A 102 3.80 8.00 -14.60
C GLY A 102 3.96 7.23 -15.91
N ARG A 103 3.66 5.92 -15.88
CA ARG A 103 3.75 5.00 -17.02
C ARG A 103 2.36 4.42 -17.35
N PRO A 104 1.51 5.17 -18.07
CA PRO A 104 0.13 4.74 -18.36
C PRO A 104 0.04 3.53 -19.30
N ASP A 105 1.16 3.16 -19.94
CA ASP A 105 1.30 1.96 -20.76
C ASP A 105 1.48 0.67 -19.92
N LEU A 106 1.77 0.80 -18.62
CA LEU A 106 1.86 -0.34 -17.72
C LEU A 106 0.50 -0.58 -17.06
N VAL A 107 0.01 -1.81 -17.21
CA VAL A 107 -1.25 -2.27 -16.61
C VAL A 107 -0.92 -3.26 -15.48
N PRO A 108 -0.85 -2.83 -14.21
CA PRO A 108 -0.20 -3.62 -13.17
C PRO A 108 -0.88 -4.96 -12.83
N TRP A 109 -2.20 -5.07 -13.05
CA TRP A 109 -2.95 -6.30 -12.81
C TRP A 109 -2.75 -7.35 -13.91
N GLU A 110 -2.40 -6.94 -15.14
CA GLU A 110 -2.04 -7.88 -16.22
C GLU A 110 -0.64 -8.49 -16.01
N LEU A 111 0.20 -7.80 -15.23
CA LEU A 111 1.55 -8.23 -14.89
C LEU A 111 1.60 -9.10 -13.62
N GLU A 112 0.47 -9.31 -12.94
CA GLU A 112 0.40 -10.00 -11.65
C GLU A 112 0.84 -11.47 -11.75
N LEU A 113 0.58 -12.12 -12.89
CA LEU A 113 1.09 -13.48 -13.19
C LEU A 113 2.62 -13.55 -13.25
N LYS A 114 3.32 -12.46 -13.57
CA LYS A 114 4.81 -12.41 -13.56
C LYS A 114 5.38 -12.03 -12.20
N LYS A 115 4.56 -11.49 -11.30
CA LYS A 115 4.99 -11.09 -9.94
C LYS A 115 5.24 -12.31 -9.06
N GLU A 116 4.42 -13.36 -9.18
CA GLU A 116 4.62 -14.59 -8.40
C GLU A 116 5.98 -15.25 -8.68
N GLU A 117 6.45 -15.23 -9.94
CA GLU A 117 7.75 -15.79 -10.32
C GLU A 117 8.96 -14.97 -9.84
N SER A 118 8.76 -13.69 -9.47
CA SER A 118 9.83 -12.76 -9.08
C SER A 118 9.78 -12.33 -7.61
N HIS A 119 8.79 -12.83 -6.84
CA HIS A 119 8.67 -12.53 -5.42
C HIS A 119 9.56 -13.44 -4.57
N LEU A 120 10.29 -12.85 -3.61
CA LEU A 120 11.05 -13.57 -2.62
C LEU A 120 10.39 -13.37 -1.26
N ASN A 121 10.14 -14.46 -0.54
CA ASN A 121 9.76 -14.36 0.87
C ASN A 121 10.94 -13.83 1.72
N PRO A 122 10.73 -13.42 2.99
CA PRO A 122 11.80 -12.83 3.80
C PRO A 122 13.04 -13.72 4.00
N GLU A 123 12.88 -15.05 4.07
CA GLU A 123 14.01 -15.98 4.23
C GLU A 123 14.80 -16.11 2.93
N GLU A 124 14.09 -16.23 1.80
CA GLU A 124 14.70 -16.24 0.47
C GLU A 124 15.44 -14.93 0.18
N TRP A 125 14.83 -13.80 0.51
CA TRP A 125 15.46 -12.49 0.42
C TRP A 125 16.76 -12.44 1.22
N GLN A 126 16.74 -12.90 2.47
CA GLN A 126 17.91 -12.93 3.33
C GLN A 126 19.00 -13.88 2.81
N ASP A 127 18.63 -15.02 2.23
CA ASP A 127 19.55 -15.94 1.57
C ASP A 127 20.21 -15.28 0.35
N TRP A 128 19.44 -14.61 -0.50
CA TRP A 128 19.96 -13.90 -1.67
C TRP A 128 20.95 -12.82 -1.27
N LEU A 129 20.63 -12.01 -0.25
CA LEU A 129 21.52 -10.96 0.24
C LEU A 129 22.85 -11.49 0.81
N LYS A 130 22.87 -12.73 1.34
CA LYS A 130 24.08 -13.33 1.92
C LYS A 130 24.92 -14.09 0.89
N ASN A 131 24.24 -14.87 0.05
CA ASN A 131 24.85 -15.97 -0.70
C ASN A 131 24.88 -15.72 -2.20
N LYS A 132 24.20 -14.68 -2.71
CA LYS A 132 24.16 -14.37 -4.14
C LYS A 132 24.77 -13.00 -4.42
N LYS A 133 25.37 -12.87 -5.60
CA LYS A 133 25.80 -11.57 -6.13
C LYS A 133 24.58 -10.92 -6.80
N VAL A 134 23.99 -9.94 -6.12
CA VAL A 134 22.79 -9.23 -6.58
C VAL A 134 23.06 -7.75 -6.77
N HIS A 135 22.38 -7.14 -7.74
CA HIS A 135 22.24 -5.69 -7.79
C HIS A 135 21.02 -5.32 -6.96
N LEU A 136 21.25 -4.80 -5.76
CA LEU A 136 20.20 -4.38 -4.86
C LEU A 136 19.89 -2.90 -5.12
N ILE A 137 18.64 -2.58 -5.43
CA ILE A 137 18.18 -1.22 -5.72
C ILE A 137 17.09 -0.88 -4.72
N ASP A 138 17.22 0.27 -4.05
CA ASP A 138 16.14 0.83 -3.23
C ASP A 138 15.26 1.70 -4.13
N THR A 139 13.98 1.36 -4.23
CA THR A 139 13.02 2.04 -5.11
C THR A 139 12.27 3.17 -4.41
N ARG A 140 12.60 3.45 -3.14
CA ARG A 140 11.98 4.51 -2.33
C ARG A 140 12.63 5.87 -2.59
N ASN A 141 12.00 6.95 -2.12
CA ASN A 141 12.58 8.29 -2.22
C ASN A 141 13.81 8.48 -1.33
N ASP A 142 14.57 9.54 -1.61
CA ASP A 142 15.78 9.93 -0.90
C ASP A 142 15.59 10.00 0.62
N TYR A 143 14.50 10.62 1.09
CA TYR A 143 14.18 10.73 2.51
C TYR A 143 14.01 9.36 3.21
N GLU A 144 13.29 8.42 2.59
CA GLU A 144 13.07 7.08 3.13
C GLU A 144 14.36 6.25 3.18
N VAL A 145 15.25 6.44 2.19
CA VAL A 145 16.56 5.79 2.15
C VAL A 145 17.48 6.33 3.24
N GLU A 146 17.47 7.64 3.48
CA GLU A 146 18.25 8.29 4.53
C GLU A 146 17.90 7.81 5.95
N ILE A 147 16.62 7.51 6.21
CA ILE A 147 16.18 6.94 7.49
C ILE A 147 16.80 5.55 7.71
N GLY A 148 16.93 4.76 6.65
CA GLY A 148 17.54 3.44 6.69
C GLY A 148 17.23 2.63 5.43
N THR A 149 18.19 1.82 5.01
CA THR A 149 18.09 0.93 3.85
C THR A 149 18.85 -0.38 4.10
N PHE A 150 18.60 -1.39 3.26
CA PHE A 150 19.37 -2.62 3.30
C PHE A 150 20.84 -2.34 2.94
N LYS A 151 21.75 -3.07 3.60
CA LYS A 151 23.18 -2.95 3.35
C LYS A 151 23.46 -3.22 1.85
N GLN A 152 24.28 -2.37 1.23
CA GLN A 152 24.65 -2.41 -0.20
C GLN A 152 23.51 -2.09 -1.18
N ALA A 153 22.34 -1.63 -0.73
CA ALA A 153 21.32 -1.13 -1.64
C ALA A 153 21.80 0.15 -2.33
N LEU A 154 21.60 0.23 -3.64
CA LEU A 154 21.84 1.41 -4.44
C LEU A 154 20.71 2.41 -4.22
N ASN A 155 21.06 3.63 -3.81
CA ASN A 155 20.15 4.75 -3.75
C ASN A 155 20.10 5.43 -5.13
N LEU A 156 18.90 5.48 -5.73
CA LEU A 156 18.68 6.15 -7.03
C LEU A 156 18.61 7.68 -6.92
N ASN A 157 18.55 8.22 -5.69
CA ASN A 157 18.41 9.65 -5.38
C ASN A 157 17.21 10.28 -6.09
N ILE A 158 16.07 9.58 -6.08
CA ILE A 158 14.79 10.07 -6.58
C ILE A 158 14.04 10.80 -5.47
N LYS A 159 13.37 11.91 -5.80
CA LYS A 159 12.49 12.60 -4.84
C LYS A 159 11.08 12.05 -4.91
N ASP A 160 10.63 11.75 -6.12
CA ASP A 160 9.33 11.16 -6.39
C ASP A 160 9.47 9.84 -7.16
N PHE A 161 8.57 8.89 -6.92
CA PHE A 161 8.59 7.59 -7.59
C PHE A 161 8.42 7.69 -9.11
N GLN A 162 7.84 8.78 -9.61
CA GLN A 162 7.74 9.07 -11.05
C GLN A 162 9.10 9.23 -11.74
N GLU A 163 10.17 9.52 -11.00
CA GLU A 163 11.53 9.63 -11.55
C GLU A 163 12.18 8.25 -11.77
N PHE A 164 11.64 7.19 -11.15
CA PHE A 164 12.22 5.85 -11.18
C PHE A 164 12.47 5.31 -12.61
N PRO A 165 11.53 5.41 -13.58
CA PRO A 165 11.73 4.91 -14.94
C PRO A 165 12.92 5.51 -15.68
N GLU A 166 13.36 6.73 -15.32
CA GLU A 166 14.51 7.38 -15.95
C GLU A 166 15.86 6.96 -15.32
N LYS A 167 15.81 6.27 -14.18
CA LYS A 167 16.99 5.90 -13.37
C LYS A 167 17.41 4.44 -13.54
N VAL A 168 16.63 3.62 -14.24
CA VAL A 168 16.83 2.17 -14.41
C VAL A 168 16.96 1.75 -15.87
#